data_AF-A0A5C4K0N5-F1
#
_entry.id   AF-A0A5C4K0N5-F1
#
_cell.length_a   1.000
_cell.length_b   1.000
_cell.length_c   1.000
_cell.angle_alpha   90.00
_cell.angle_beta   90.00
_cell.angle_gamma   90.00
#
_symmetry.space_group_name_H-M   'P 1'
#
loop_
_entity.id
_entity.type
_entity.pdbx_description
1 polymer ?
#
loop_
_entity_poly.entity_id
_entity_poly.type
_entity_poly.pdbx_seq_one_letter_code
_entity_poly.pdbx_strand_id
1 'polypeptide(L)'
;MLTGFKNFIMKGNVVDLAVAVVMGAAFGAVVTSIVEGLLTPLIGLLFQAKGIEEMQWEGFLYGRVISSVISFVLIAAAIYFVVILPMNLMIERRNRRLGIGQDVKKESAEDPQIALLTEIRDALKSRAS
;
A
#
# COMPACT_ATOMS: atom_id res chain seq x y z
N MET A 1 8.13 -13.80 33.15
CA MET A 1 7.38 -13.68 31.87
C MET A 1 7.49 -12.29 31.24
N LEU A 2 7.30 -11.20 32.00
CA LEU A 2 7.49 -9.82 31.50
C LEU A 2 8.86 -9.56 30.85
N THR A 3 9.95 -10.08 31.42
CA THR A 3 11.29 -9.95 30.83
C THR A 3 11.44 -10.70 29.50
N GLY A 4 10.81 -11.87 29.37
CA GLY A 4 10.80 -12.66 28.13
C GLY A 4 9.98 -12.00 27.02
N PHE A 5 8.84 -11.39 27.39
CA PHE A 5 8.00 -10.62 26.48
C PHE A 5 8.71 -9.34 25.99
N LYS A 6 9.37 -8.61 26.89
CA LYS A 6 10.22 -7.46 26.52
C LYS A 6 11.32 -7.89 25.55
N ASN A 7 12.03 -8.99 25.82
CA ASN A 7 13.08 -9.49 24.93
C ASN A 7 12.54 -9.98 23.57
N PHE A 8 11.28 -10.37 23.49
CA PHE A 8 10.61 -10.74 22.24
C PHE A 8 10.23 -9.51 21.40
N ILE A 9 9.63 -8.49 22.01
CA ILE A 9 9.30 -7.21 21.34
C ILE A 9 10.57 -6.46 20.95
N MET A 10 11.63 -6.51 21.76
CA MET A 10 12.89 -5.83 21.43
C MET A 10 13.63 -6.46 20.23
N LYS A 11 13.13 -7.58 19.66
CA LYS A 11 13.56 -8.02 18.34
C LYS A 11 12.95 -7.07 17.29
N GLY A 12 13.77 -6.18 16.72
CA GLY A 12 13.33 -5.10 15.81
C GLY A 12 12.35 -5.56 14.72
N ASN A 13 12.59 -6.72 14.11
CA ASN A 13 11.72 -7.29 13.08
C ASN A 13 10.24 -7.49 13.52
N VAL A 14 9.97 -7.71 14.81
CA VAL A 14 8.61 -7.93 15.33
C VAL A 14 7.86 -6.61 15.48
N VAL A 15 8.55 -5.55 15.92
CA VAL A 15 7.95 -4.22 16.08
C VAL A 15 7.62 -3.63 14.73
N ASP A 16 8.54 -3.71 13.77
CA ASP A 16 8.33 -3.17 12.42
C ASP A 16 7.16 -3.88 11.71
N LEU A 17 7.10 -5.21 11.84
CA LEU A 17 5.97 -6.00 11.32
C LEU A 17 4.65 -5.63 12.00
N ALA A 18 4.64 -5.48 13.33
CA ALA A 18 3.44 -5.12 14.07
C ALA A 18 2.93 -3.72 13.68
N VAL A 19 3.83 -2.75 13.54
CA VAL A 19 3.49 -1.40 13.07
C VAL A 19 2.94 -1.45 11.65
N ALA A 20 3.57 -2.20 10.74
CA ALA A 20 3.09 -2.34 9.37
C ALA A 20 1.65 -2.89 9.30
N VAL A 21 1.34 -3.92 10.08
CA VAL A 21 -0.01 -4.52 10.11
C VAL A 21 -1.05 -3.55 10.66
N VAL A 22 -0.76 -2.89 11.80
CA VAL A 22 -1.69 -1.96 12.43
C VAL A 22 -1.93 -0.73 11.54
N MET A 23 -0.88 -0.18 10.96
CA MET A 23 -0.98 0.97 10.05
C MET A 23 -1.72 0.59 8.77
N GLY A 24 -1.48 -0.60 8.22
CA GLY A 24 -2.19 -1.11 7.05
C GLY A 24 -3.69 -1.24 7.31
N ALA A 25 -4.08 -1.80 8.46
CA ALA A 25 -5.49 -1.92 8.84
C ALA A 25 -6.16 -0.56 9.05
N ALA A 26 -5.50 0.36 9.76
CA ALA A 26 -6.02 1.71 10.00
C ALA A 26 -6.18 2.50 8.70
N PHE A 27 -5.20 2.43 7.80
CA PHE A 27 -5.26 3.10 6.51
C PHE A 27 -6.37 2.52 5.62
N GLY A 28 -6.51 1.20 5.59
CA GLY A 28 -7.60 0.51 4.89
C GLY A 28 -8.97 1.01 5.35
N ALA A 29 -9.19 1.12 6.66
CA ALA A 29 -10.45 1.63 7.21
C ALA A 29 -10.76 3.07 6.75
N VAL A 30 -9.76 3.96 6.73
CA VAL A 30 -9.93 5.33 6.24
C VAL A 30 -10.32 5.34 4.77
N VAL A 31 -9.61 4.59 3.91
CA VAL A 31 -9.96 4.54 2.48
C VAL A 31 -11.35 3.95 2.28
N THR A 32 -11.68 2.84 2.95
CA THR A 32 -13.01 2.22 2.88
C THR A 32 -14.10 3.23 3.24
N SER A 33 -13.95 3.98 4.33
CA SER A 33 -14.93 5.00 4.73
C SER A 33 -15.13 6.11 3.69
N ILE A 34 -14.06 6.52 2.98
CA ILE A 34 -14.16 7.51 1.91
C ILE A 34 -14.86 6.90 0.68
N VAL A 35 -14.52 5.65 0.32
CA VAL A 35 -15.13 5.00 -0.85
C VAL A 35 -16.62 4.74 -0.57
N GLU A 36 -16.96 4.10 0.54
CA GLU A 36 -18.34 3.79 0.90
C GLU A 36 -19.16 5.05 1.18
N GLY A 37 -18.57 6.06 1.85
CA GLY A 37 -19.28 7.28 2.24
C GLY A 37 -19.46 8.31 1.12
N LEU A 38 -18.57 8.32 0.12
CA LEU A 38 -18.56 9.36 -0.92
C LEU A 38 -18.64 8.77 -2.33
N LEU A 39 -17.81 7.79 -2.69
CA LEU A 39 -17.75 7.28 -4.06
C LEU A 39 -18.93 6.35 -4.38
N THR A 40 -19.26 5.40 -3.51
CA THR A 40 -20.36 4.46 -3.70
C THR A 40 -21.71 5.16 -3.91
N PRO A 41 -22.14 6.15 -3.10
CA PRO A 41 -23.39 6.86 -3.36
C PRO A 41 -23.36 7.72 -4.63
N LEU A 42 -22.23 8.34 -4.97
CA LEU A 42 -22.08 9.10 -6.21
C LEU A 42 -22.22 8.20 -7.45
N ILE A 43 -21.59 7.04 -7.44
CA ILE A 43 -21.68 6.04 -8.50
C ILE A 43 -23.10 5.45 -8.54
N GLY A 44 -23.68 5.14 -7.38
CA GLY A 44 -25.07 4.66 -7.30
C GLY A 44 -26.08 5.64 -7.92
N LEU A 45 -25.84 6.94 -7.73
CA LEU A 45 -26.66 8.00 -8.35
C LEU A 45 -26.42 8.09 -9.86
N LEU A 46 -25.16 8.06 -10.32
CA LEU A 46 -24.80 8.17 -11.74
C LEU A 46 -25.26 6.97 -12.58
N PHE A 47 -25.15 5.76 -12.04
CA PHE A 47 -25.50 4.51 -12.74
C PHE A 47 -26.96 4.06 -12.49
N GLN A 48 -27.77 4.88 -11.79
CA GLN A 48 -29.14 4.53 -11.39
C GLN A 48 -29.23 3.14 -10.74
N ALA A 49 -28.19 2.76 -9.98
CA ALA A 49 -28.05 1.42 -9.40
C ALA A 49 -29.01 1.15 -8.23
N LYS A 50 -30.08 1.95 -8.07
CA LYS A 50 -31.12 1.83 -7.05
C LYS A 50 -31.85 0.48 -7.03
N GLY A 51 -31.53 -0.46 -7.93
CA GLY A 51 -32.11 -1.80 -7.95
C GLY A 51 -31.10 -2.95 -8.01
N ILE A 52 -29.78 -2.71 -8.12
CA ILE A 52 -28.82 -3.82 -8.29
C ILE A 52 -28.84 -4.73 -7.07
N GLU A 53 -28.83 -4.16 -5.85
CA GLU A 53 -28.79 -4.93 -4.61
C GLU A 53 -30.05 -5.76 -4.34
N GLU A 54 -31.17 -5.35 -4.92
CA GLU A 54 -32.48 -6.02 -4.78
C GLU A 54 -32.70 -7.08 -5.87
N MET A 55 -31.79 -7.21 -6.84
CA MET A 55 -31.86 -8.27 -7.85
C MET A 55 -31.66 -9.63 -7.19
N GLN A 56 -32.76 -10.40 -7.19
CA GLN A 56 -32.84 -11.76 -6.68
C GLN A 56 -33.16 -12.74 -7.80
N TRP A 57 -32.51 -13.89 -7.79
CA TRP A 57 -32.88 -15.03 -8.63
C TRP A 57 -33.06 -16.24 -7.72
N GLU A 58 -34.27 -16.79 -7.67
CA GLU A 58 -34.62 -17.95 -6.83
C GLU A 58 -34.25 -17.80 -5.33
N GLY A 59 -34.39 -16.59 -4.78
CA GLY A 59 -34.03 -16.29 -3.38
C GLY A 59 -32.55 -16.00 -3.15
N PHE A 60 -31.71 -16.07 -4.18
CA PHE A 60 -30.30 -15.66 -4.12
C PHE A 60 -30.14 -14.18 -4.49
N LEU A 61 -29.70 -13.38 -3.53
CA LEU A 61 -29.44 -11.93 -3.68
C LEU A 61 -28.07 -11.69 -4.33
N TYR A 62 -27.92 -12.04 -5.62
CA TYR A 62 -26.67 -11.82 -6.38
C TYR A 62 -26.33 -10.33 -6.52
N GLY A 63 -27.33 -9.46 -6.42
CA GLY A 63 -27.17 -8.02 -6.38
C GLY A 63 -26.14 -7.52 -5.38
N ARG A 64 -26.17 -8.07 -4.17
CA ARG A 64 -25.24 -7.71 -3.10
C ARG A 64 -23.80 -8.12 -3.41
N VAL A 65 -23.61 -9.25 -4.11
CA VAL A 65 -22.29 -9.73 -4.52
C VAL A 65 -21.72 -8.82 -5.61
N ILE A 66 -22.54 -8.38 -6.56
CA ILE A 66 -22.10 -7.45 -7.61
C ILE A 66 -21.71 -6.10 -7.00
N SER A 67 -22.53 -5.59 -6.07
CA SER A 67 -22.25 -4.34 -5.34
C SER A 67 -20.93 -4.41 -4.56
N SER A 68 -20.63 -5.54 -3.90
CA SER A 68 -19.38 -5.71 -3.16
C SER A 68 -18.15 -5.83 -4.07
N VAL A 69 -18.27 -6.48 -5.22
CA VAL A 69 -17.19 -6.54 -6.22
C VAL A 69 -16.90 -5.14 -6.79
N ILE A 70 -17.93 -4.36 -7.10
CA ILE A 70 -17.77 -2.97 -7.56
C ILE A 70 -17.07 -2.15 -6.48
N SER A 71 -17.54 -2.24 -5.22
CA SER A 71 -16.93 -1.54 -4.09
C SER A 71 -15.47 -1.92 -3.87
N PHE A 72 -15.13 -3.21 -4.00
CA PHE A 72 -13.75 -3.70 -3.93
C PHE A 72 -12.86 -3.10 -5.02
N VAL A 73 -13.32 -3.08 -6.27
CA VAL A 73 -12.58 -2.48 -7.39
C VAL A 73 -12.38 -0.98 -7.16
N LEU A 74 -13.37 -0.28 -6.62
CA LEU A 74 -13.27 1.15 -6.31
C LEU A 74 -12.28 1.43 -5.19
N ILE A 75 -12.27 0.63 -4.12
CA ILE A 75 -11.27 0.74 -3.04
C ILE A 75 -9.87 0.50 -3.60
N ALA A 76 -9.68 -0.57 -4.39
CA ALA A 76 -8.40 -0.87 -5.01
C ALA A 76 -7.93 0.27 -5.93
N ALA A 77 -8.83 0.82 -6.74
CA ALA A 77 -8.54 1.97 -7.59
C ALA A 77 -8.17 3.22 -6.77
N ALA A 78 -8.91 3.52 -5.69
CA ALA A 78 -8.64 4.65 -4.82
C ALA A 78 -7.25 4.53 -4.17
N ILE A 79 -6.90 3.35 -3.63
CA ILE A 79 -5.56 3.09 -3.06
C ILE A 79 -4.49 3.27 -4.14
N TYR A 80 -4.71 2.73 -5.34
CA TYR A 80 -3.75 2.84 -6.43
C TYR A 80 -3.51 4.30 -6.83
N PHE A 81 -4.56 5.10 -7.03
CA PHE A 81 -4.43 6.49 -7.46
C PHE A 81 -3.90 7.42 -6.36
N VAL A 82 -4.30 7.22 -5.11
CA VAL A 82 -3.93 8.12 -3.99
C VAL A 82 -2.57 7.77 -3.38
N VAL A 83 -2.21 6.49 -3.37
CA VAL A 83 -1.00 6.03 -2.67
C VAL A 83 0.06 5.54 -3.67
N ILE A 84 -0.28 4.55 -4.48
CA ILE A 84 0.71 3.85 -5.32
C ILE A 84 1.23 4.77 -6.44
N LEU A 85 0.34 5.49 -7.13
CA LEU A 85 0.69 6.36 -8.24
C LEU A 85 1.62 7.52 -7.83
N PRO A 86 1.30 8.35 -6.81
CA PRO A 86 2.19 9.44 -6.41
C PRO A 86 3.48 8.93 -5.80
N MET A 87 3.45 7.83 -5.04
CA MET A 87 4.67 7.21 -4.54
C MET A 87 5.55 6.78 -5.71
N ASN A 88 5.04 6.00 -6.65
CA ASN A 88 5.80 5.55 -7.83
C ASN A 88 6.36 6.72 -8.63
N LEU A 89 5.59 7.79 -8.82
CA LEU A 89 6.02 9.00 -9.53
C LEU A 89 7.14 9.74 -8.79
N MET A 90 7.01 9.98 -7.48
CA MET A 90 8.04 10.63 -6.67
C MET A 90 9.32 9.81 -6.65
N ILE A 91 9.15 8.50 -6.49
CA ILE A 91 10.22 7.52 -6.44
C ILE A 91 10.96 7.47 -7.78
N GLU A 92 10.27 7.49 -8.92
CA GLU A 92 10.88 7.57 -10.26
C GLU A 92 11.64 8.88 -10.47
N ARG A 93 11.06 10.02 -10.08
CA ARG A 93 11.71 11.34 -10.15
C ARG A 93 13.00 11.39 -9.33
N ARG A 94 13.02 10.79 -8.14
CA ARG A 94 14.22 10.68 -7.30
C ARG A 94 15.31 9.85 -7.99
N ASN A 95 14.95 8.73 -8.60
CA ASN A 95 15.92 7.86 -9.27
C ASN A 95 16.52 8.48 -10.54
N ARG A 96 15.72 9.20 -11.32
CA ARG A 96 16.22 9.94 -12.50
C ARG A 96 17.28 10.98 -12.10
N ARG A 97 17.16 11.60 -10.92
CA ARG A 97 18.14 12.56 -10.39
C ARG A 97 19.43 11.91 -9.89
N LEU A 98 19.39 10.63 -9.51
CA LEU A 98 20.54 9.92 -8.93
C LEU A 98 21.26 9.00 -9.94
N GLY A 99 20.79 8.90 -11.19
CA GLY A 99 21.42 8.05 -12.23
C GLY A 99 21.36 6.55 -11.93
N ILE A 100 20.48 6.13 -11.02
CA ILE A 100 20.32 4.74 -10.59
C ILE A 100 19.30 4.07 -11.52
N GLY A 101 19.75 3.13 -12.36
CA GLY A 101 18.90 2.28 -13.20
C GLY A 101 17.83 1.54 -12.38
N GLN A 102 16.70 1.21 -13.01
CA GLN A 102 15.52 0.64 -12.33
C GLN A 102 15.83 -0.63 -11.51
N ASP A 103 16.90 -1.34 -11.82
CA ASP A 103 17.25 -2.64 -11.24
C ASP A 103 17.75 -2.59 -9.80
N VAL A 104 18.42 -1.50 -9.38
CA VAL A 104 18.94 -1.34 -8.00
C VAL A 104 17.80 -1.14 -6.97
N LYS A 105 16.60 -0.83 -7.45
CA LYS A 105 15.53 -0.27 -6.61
C LYS A 105 14.67 -1.28 -5.88
N LYS A 106 14.60 -2.53 -6.36
CA LYS A 106 14.00 -3.62 -5.59
C LYS A 106 14.89 -4.05 -4.42
N GLU A 107 16.17 -3.73 -4.47
CA GLU A 107 17.19 -4.12 -3.47
C GLU A 107 17.49 -3.00 -2.47
N SER A 108 17.50 -1.74 -2.92
CA SER A 108 18.00 -0.59 -2.15
C SER A 108 17.09 -0.10 -1.00
N ALA A 109 15.82 -0.52 -0.93
CA ALA A 109 14.90 0.03 0.06
C ALA A 109 15.04 -0.60 1.46
N GLU A 110 15.69 -1.77 1.60
CA GLU A 110 15.54 -2.57 2.82
C GLU A 110 16.85 -2.93 3.55
N ASP A 111 18.03 -2.85 2.91
CA ASP A 111 19.25 -3.33 3.58
C ASP A 111 20.24 -2.22 3.97
N PRO A 112 20.45 -1.92 5.27
CA PRO A 112 21.51 -1.04 5.73
C PRO A 112 22.91 -1.49 5.27
N GLN A 113 23.09 -2.76 4.93
CA GLN A 113 24.34 -3.26 4.35
C GLN A 113 24.59 -2.69 2.94
N ILE A 114 23.55 -2.50 2.13
CA ILE A 114 23.69 -1.95 0.77
C ILE A 114 24.05 -0.46 0.82
N ALA A 115 23.55 0.27 1.83
CA ALA A 115 23.96 1.66 2.09
C ALA A 115 25.46 1.75 2.42
N LEU A 116 25.94 0.89 3.34
CA LEU A 116 27.37 0.79 3.68
C LEU A 116 28.23 0.40 2.47
N LEU A 117 27.78 -0.55 1.65
CA LEU A 117 28.50 -0.95 0.44
C LEU A 117 28.59 0.18 -0.59
N THR A 118 27.57 1.05 -0.64
CA THR A 118 27.59 2.26 -1.49
C THR A 118 28.62 3.28 -0.99
N GLU A 119 28.66 3.52 0.32
CA GLU A 119 29.67 4.40 0.94
C GLU A 119 31.09 3.88 0.74
N ILE A 120 31.31 2.57 0.91
CA ILE A 120 32.61 1.92 0.67
C ILE A 120 33.02 2.07 -0.80
N ARG A 121 32.11 1.83 -1.74
CA ARG A 121 32.38 2.02 -3.17
C ARG A 121 32.82 3.44 -3.47
N ASP A 122 32.14 4.43 -2.89
CA ASP A 122 32.43 5.84 -3.14
C ASP A 122 33.77 6.27 -2.51
N ALA A 123 34.10 5.76 -1.32
CA ALA A 123 35.39 5.95 -0.68
C ALA A 123 36.56 5.27 -1.44
N LEU A 124 36.31 4.12 -2.08
CA LEU A 124 37.31 3.46 -2.93
C LEU A 124 37.52 4.22 -4.24
N LYS A 125 36.46 4.76 -4.85
CA LYS A 125 36.58 5.61 -6.04
C LYS A 125 37.34 6.90 -5.76
N SER A 126 37.10 7.56 -4.62
CA SER A 126 37.83 8.77 -4.24
C SER A 126 39.30 8.52 -3.91
N ARG A 127 39.67 7.27 -3.58
CA ARG A 127 41.06 6.86 -3.32
C ARG A 127 41.80 6.43 -4.60
N ALA A 128 41.06 6.08 -5.64
CA ALA A 128 41.59 5.67 -6.94
C ALA A 128 41.84 6.86 -7.90
N SER A 129 41.42 8.07 -7.52
CA SER A 129 41.76 9.36 -8.16
C SER A 129 42.84 10.08 -7.38
#